data_AF-A0A7W5J6R8-F1
#
_entry.id   AF-A0A7W5J6R8-F1
#
_cell.length_a   1.000
_cell.length_b   1.000
_cell.length_c   1.000
_cell.angle_alpha   90.00
_cell.angle_beta   90.00
_cell.angle_gamma   90.00
#
_symmetry.space_group_name_H-M   'P 1'
#
loop_
_entity.id
_entity.type
_entity.pdbx_description
1 polymer ?
#
loop_
_entity_poly.entity_id
_entity_poly.type
_entity_poly.pdbx_seq_one_letter_code
_entity_poly.pdbx_strand_id
1 'polypeptide(L)'
;MRAIGYVLMGVGAFWLLYAFNLETSVVVGFRGDRVQNLALMERRQTHLILAIVTVVVGVLLAALSAMQQSWQRTDAPDGGMDDYRPCPHCAEPIRLEATLCRHCRSPVEAVAVEEAEVEPSIEPDFDPNAIAEGSYRELARAVEGAERNAKAKSTQN
;
A
#
# COMPACT_ATOMS: atom_id res chain seq x y z
N MET A 1 14.83 2.81 -1.49
CA MET A 1 15.15 3.75 -0.39
C MET A 1 15.28 3.10 0.99
N ARG A 2 14.52 2.04 1.32
CA ARG A 2 14.61 1.39 2.65
C ARG A 2 16.00 0.83 2.98
N ALA A 3 16.61 0.14 2.03
CA ALA A 3 17.95 -0.43 2.19
C ALA A 3 18.99 0.67 2.50
N ILE A 4 18.90 1.82 1.83
CA ILE A 4 19.81 2.96 2.05
C ILE A 4 19.63 3.50 3.49
N GLY A 5 18.38 3.62 3.97
CA GLY A 5 18.10 4.04 5.35
C GLY A 5 18.70 3.09 6.39
N TYR A 6 18.52 1.78 6.23
CA TYR A 6 19.10 0.78 7.14
C TYR A 6 20.64 0.75 7.07
N VAL A 7 21.22 0.90 5.89
CA VAL A 7 22.69 0.98 5.72
C VAL A 7 23.24 2.22 6.43
N LEU A 8 22.62 3.39 6.24
CA LEU A 8 23.02 4.63 6.93
C LEU A 8 22.89 4.49 8.45
N MET A 9 21.84 3.82 8.92
CA MET A 9 21.65 3.58 10.35
C MET A 9 22.75 2.67 10.93
N GLY A 10 23.13 1.61 10.20
CA GLY A 10 24.21 0.71 10.60
C GLY A 10 25.58 1.38 10.60
N VAL A 11 25.92 2.11 9.53
CA VAL A 11 27.19 2.86 9.42
C VAL A 11 27.27 3.96 10.50
N GLY A 12 26.17 4.69 10.71
CA GLY A 12 26.10 5.72 11.74
C GLY A 12 26.23 5.15 13.16
N ALA A 13 25.63 3.99 13.44
CA ALA A 13 25.77 3.32 14.73
C ALA A 13 27.22 2.85 14.98
N PHE A 14 27.88 2.30 13.95
CA PHE A 14 29.28 1.91 14.06
C PHE A 14 30.20 3.13 14.28
N TRP A 15 29.98 4.22 13.54
CA TRP A 15 30.70 5.48 13.75
C TRP A 15 30.47 6.03 15.16
N LEU A 16 29.24 5.98 15.67
CA LEU A 16 28.93 6.41 17.02
C LEU A 16 29.74 5.65 18.07
N LEU A 17 29.82 4.32 17.95
CA LEU A 17 30.64 3.49 18.84
C LEU A 17 32.14 3.85 18.78
N TYR A 18 32.64 4.12 17.57
CA TYR A 18 34.02 4.61 17.38
C TYR A 18 34.24 5.96 18.08
N ALA A 19 33.34 6.92 17.89
CA ALA A 19 33.43 8.24 18.51
C ALA A 19 33.32 8.17 20.05
N PHE A 20 32.55 7.22 20.58
CA PHE A 20 32.47 6.98 22.01
C PHE A 20 33.78 6.46 22.61
N ASN A 21 34.54 5.66 21.85
CA ASN A 21 35.82 5.09 22.27
C ASN A 21 37.02 6.05 22.09
N LEU A 22 36.83 7.26 21.55
CA LEU A 22 37.91 8.21 21.38
C LEU A 22 38.41 8.73 22.74
N GLU A 23 39.71 8.59 23.01
CA GLU A 23 40.35 9.03 24.25
C GLU A 23 40.57 10.55 24.27
N THR A 24 40.17 11.22 25.37
CA THR A 24 40.19 12.70 25.48
C THR A 24 41.24 13.24 26.45
N SER A 25 41.97 12.35 27.11
CA SER A 25 43.00 12.72 28.08
C SER A 25 44.37 12.22 27.65
N VAL A 26 45.38 13.03 27.92
CA VAL A 26 46.77 12.69 27.66
C VAL A 26 47.48 12.63 29.00
N VAL A 27 48.36 11.65 29.16
CA VAL A 27 49.21 11.53 30.35
C VAL A 27 50.28 12.61 30.26
N VAL A 28 50.39 13.45 31.29
CA VAL A 28 51.39 14.50 31.39
C VAL A 28 52.13 14.38 32.73
N GLY A 29 53.46 14.50 32.68
CA GLY A 29 54.33 14.41 33.85
C GLY A 29 54.75 12.99 34.25
N PHE A 30 55.81 12.90 35.04
CA PHE A 30 56.47 11.63 35.44
C PHE A 30 55.62 10.76 36.39
N ARG A 31 54.57 11.30 37.00
CA ARG A 31 53.71 10.62 37.98
C ARG A 31 52.44 9.99 37.40
N GLY A 32 52.24 10.08 36.07
CA GLY A 32 51.09 9.51 35.39
C GLY A 32 49.81 10.34 35.49
N ASP A 33 49.92 11.62 35.87
CA ASP A 33 48.75 12.50 35.97
C ASP A 33 48.11 12.70 34.58
N ARG A 34 46.78 12.66 34.53
CA ARG A 34 46.02 12.85 33.30
C ARG A 34 45.38 14.21 33.29
N VAL A 35 45.61 14.95 32.22
CA VAL A 35 44.95 16.23 31.96
C VAL A 35 44.01 16.05 30.77
N GLN A 36 42.80 16.61 30.89
CA GLN A 36 41.83 16.64 29.80
C GLN A 36 42.33 17.62 28.74
N ASN A 37 42.50 17.12 27.52
CA ASN A 37 42.91 17.96 26.41
C ASN A 37 41.66 18.53 25.74
N LEU A 38 41.46 19.85 25.82
CA LEU A 38 40.31 20.52 25.23
C LEU A 38 40.20 20.26 23.72
N ALA A 39 41.34 20.20 23.00
CA ALA A 39 41.35 19.94 21.57
C ALA A 39 40.98 18.49 21.22
N LEU A 40 41.33 17.51 22.08
CA LEU A 40 40.88 16.12 21.90
C LEU A 40 39.39 15.97 22.20
N MET A 41 38.88 16.73 23.18
CA MET A 41 37.46 16.75 23.51
C MET A 41 36.62 17.33 22.37
N GLU A 42 37.08 18.43 21.75
CA GLU A 42 36.44 19.03 20.57
C GLU A 42 36.37 18.05 19.40
N ARG A 43 37.48 17.35 19.10
CA ARG A 43 37.51 16.32 18.04
C ARG A 43 36.50 15.19 18.29
N ARG A 44 36.40 14.72 19.53
CA ARG A 44 35.40 13.71 19.92
C ARG A 44 33.98 14.26 19.72
N GLN A 45 33.74 15.51 20.10
CA GLN A 45 32.45 16.17 19.94
C GLN A 45 32.06 16.30 18.46
N THR A 46 32.98 16.66 17.57
CA THR A 46 32.70 16.71 16.12
C THR A 46 32.30 15.35 15.58
N HIS A 47 33.03 14.28 15.93
CA HIS A 47 32.68 12.93 15.49
C HIS A 47 31.33 12.46 16.06
N LEU A 48 31.01 12.79 17.31
CA LEU A 48 29.70 12.50 17.90
C LEU A 48 28.57 13.23 17.19
N ILE A 49 28.75 14.52 16.87
CA ILE A 49 27.74 15.31 16.14
C ILE A 49 27.49 14.68 14.76
N LEU A 50 28.56 14.37 14.01
CA LEU A 50 28.42 13.75 12.69
C LEU A 50 27.74 12.38 12.78
N ALA A 51 28.13 11.53 13.73
CA ALA A 51 27.51 10.23 13.94
C ALA A 51 26.01 10.35 14.26
N ILE A 52 25.63 11.24 15.18
CA ILE A 52 24.22 11.42 15.54
C ILE A 52 23.40 11.93 14.36
N VAL A 53 23.89 12.94 13.63
CA VAL A 53 23.19 13.49 12.46
C VAL A 53 23.00 12.40 11.39
N THR A 54 24.02 11.59 11.11
CA THR A 54 23.91 10.50 10.12
C THR A 54 22.87 9.45 10.54
N VAL A 55 22.83 9.06 11.82
CA VAL A 55 21.82 8.12 12.34
C VAL A 55 20.42 8.73 12.23
N VAL A 56 20.23 10.01 12.62
CA VAL A 56 18.94 10.70 12.52
C VAL A 56 18.43 10.71 11.08
N VAL A 57 19.29 11.05 10.12
CA VAL A 57 18.94 11.02 8.69
C VAL A 57 18.57 9.61 8.24
N GLY A 58 19.34 8.59 8.65
CA GLY A 58 19.04 7.18 8.35
C GLY A 58 17.67 6.75 8.88
N VAL A 59 17.36 7.09 10.13
CA VAL A 59 16.05 6.81 10.76
C VAL A 59 14.92 7.54 10.04
N LEU A 60 15.11 8.81 9.67
CA LEU A 60 14.10 9.61 8.98
C LEU A 60 13.76 9.00 7.62
N LEU A 61 14.78 8.61 6.84
CA LEU A 61 14.60 7.94 5.55
C LEU A 61 13.91 6.59 5.71
N ALA A 62 14.27 5.80 6.73
CA ALA A 62 13.61 4.52 7.03
C ALA A 62 12.13 4.73 7.40
N ALA A 63 11.81 5.68 8.27
CA ALA A 63 10.44 5.98 8.71
C ALA A 63 9.56 6.53 7.58
N LEU A 64 10.07 7.47 6.79
CA LEU A 64 9.32 8.01 5.63
C LEU A 64 9.10 6.93 4.57
N SER A 65 10.08 6.07 4.34
CA SER A 65 9.93 4.95 3.41
C SER A 65 8.98 3.86 3.94
N ALA A 66 8.80 3.74 5.25
CA ALA A 66 7.78 2.90 5.87
C ALA A 66 6.38 3.41 5.48
N MET A 67 6.17 4.72 5.58
CA MET A 67 4.94 5.40 5.23
C MET A 67 4.64 5.38 3.73
N GLN A 68 5.63 5.54 2.86
CA GLN A 68 5.39 5.65 1.41
C GLN A 68 4.92 4.33 0.76
N GLN A 69 5.19 3.16 1.37
CA GLN A 69 4.67 1.89 0.87
C GLN A 69 3.20 1.64 1.22
N SER A 70 2.63 2.32 2.22
CA SER A 70 1.19 2.19 2.48
C SER A 70 0.37 2.85 1.36
N TRP A 71 0.91 3.88 0.70
CA TRP A 71 0.30 4.50 -0.48
C TRP A 71 0.37 3.61 -1.74
N GLN A 72 1.50 2.93 -1.99
CA GLN A 72 1.66 2.07 -3.18
C GLN A 72 0.88 0.74 -3.13
N ARG A 73 0.39 0.29 -1.96
CA ARG A 73 -0.32 -0.99 -1.84
C ARG A 73 -1.84 -0.88 -2.08
N THR A 74 -2.39 0.32 -2.22
CA THR A 74 -3.84 0.54 -2.34
C THR A 74 -4.38 0.66 -3.76
N ASP A 75 -3.52 0.60 -4.78
CA ASP A 75 -3.93 0.75 -6.19
C ASP A 75 -3.74 -0.55 -7.00
N ALA A 76 -3.92 -1.72 -6.38
CA ALA A 76 -4.16 -2.96 -7.12
C ALA A 76 -5.69 -3.15 -7.22
N PRO A 77 -6.35 -2.72 -8.31
CA PRO A 77 -7.64 -3.31 -8.65
C PRO A 77 -7.39 -4.77 -9.05
N ASP A 78 -8.38 -5.61 -8.80
CA ASP A 78 -8.41 -7.04 -9.09
C ASP A 78 -8.51 -7.28 -10.61
N GLY A 79 -7.47 -6.87 -11.35
CA GLY A 79 -7.34 -6.98 -12.80
C GLY A 79 -5.89 -6.77 -13.22
N GLY A 80 -5.30 -7.79 -13.85
CA GLY A 80 -4.09 -7.73 -14.68
C GLY A 80 -2.89 -6.96 -14.14
N MET A 81 -1.82 -7.67 -13.79
CA MET A 81 -0.55 -7.08 -13.32
C MET A 81 0.20 -6.25 -14.40
N ASP A 82 -0.38 -6.06 -15.58
CA ASP A 82 0.26 -5.55 -16.80
C ASP A 82 -0.35 -4.23 -17.33
N ASP A 83 -1.40 -3.67 -16.71
CA ASP A 83 -2.20 -2.58 -17.30
C ASP A 83 -1.67 -1.15 -17.04
N TYR A 84 -0.43 -1.00 -16.55
CA TYR A 84 0.19 0.30 -16.27
C TYR A 84 1.52 0.49 -17.00
N ARG A 85 1.69 1.66 -17.61
CA ARG A 85 2.94 2.10 -18.28
C ARG A 85 3.39 3.48 -17.78
N PRO A 86 4.69 3.82 -17.85
CA PRO A 86 5.15 5.16 -17.53
C PRO A 86 4.74 6.16 -18.62
N CYS A 87 4.31 7.36 -18.20
CA CYS A 87 4.02 8.48 -19.11
C CYS A 87 5.30 8.99 -19.81
N PRO A 88 5.31 9.19 -21.14
CA PRO A 88 6.48 9.66 -21.88
C PRO A 88 6.90 11.11 -21.55
N HIS A 89 6.02 11.89 -20.91
CA HIS A 89 6.27 13.31 -20.62
C HIS A 89 6.74 13.58 -19.19
N CYS A 90 6.23 12.82 -18.21
CA CYS A 90 6.52 13.07 -16.79
C CYS A 90 6.90 11.82 -15.99
N ALA A 91 7.01 10.65 -16.64
CA ALA A 91 7.37 9.36 -16.03
C ALA A 91 6.41 8.83 -14.93
N GLU A 92 5.26 9.47 -14.74
CA GLU A 92 4.23 9.01 -13.80
C GLU A 92 3.53 7.74 -14.34
N PRO A 93 3.17 6.76 -13.50
CA PRO A 93 2.42 5.59 -13.93
C PRO A 93 1.02 5.98 -14.40
N ILE A 94 0.69 5.61 -15.65
CA ILE A 94 -0.62 5.79 -16.27
C ILE A 94 -1.15 4.43 -16.73
N ARG A 95 -2.47 4.29 -16.80
CA ARG A 95 -3.09 3.09 -17.37
C ARG A 95 -2.80 3.00 -18.87
N LEU A 96 -2.74 1.79 -19.42
CA LEU A 96 -2.57 1.57 -20.87
C LEU A 96 -3.69 2.26 -21.68
N GLU A 97 -4.90 2.27 -21.14
CA GLU A 97 -6.10 2.90 -21.71
C GLU A 97 -6.13 4.44 -21.59
N ALA A 98 -5.19 5.05 -20.86
CA ALA A 98 -5.23 6.49 -20.61
C ALA A 98 -4.93 7.29 -21.88
N THR A 99 -5.80 8.26 -22.20
CA THR A 99 -5.62 9.23 -23.30
C THR A 99 -5.06 10.58 -22.86
N LEU A 100 -5.05 10.83 -21.54
CA LEU A 100 -4.55 12.07 -20.94
C LEU A 100 -3.87 11.77 -19.60
N CYS A 101 -2.66 12.30 -19.40
CA CYS A 101 -1.97 12.16 -18.11
C CYS A 101 -2.57 13.10 -17.05
N ARG A 102 -3.00 12.57 -15.90
CA ARG A 102 -3.55 13.37 -14.79
C ARG A 102 -2.52 14.34 -14.16
N HIS A 103 -1.23 14.03 -14.28
CA HIS A 103 -0.16 14.78 -13.63
C HIS A 103 0.32 15.96 -14.49
N CYS A 104 0.78 15.68 -15.71
CA CYS A 104 1.32 16.71 -16.61
C CYS A 104 0.32 17.22 -17.65
N ARG A 105 -0.88 16.61 -17.74
CA ARG A 105 -1.97 16.99 -18.66
C ARG A 105 -1.58 16.93 -20.14
N SER A 106 -0.49 16.24 -20.47
CA SER A 106 -0.13 15.95 -21.85
C SER A 106 -1.04 14.86 -22.41
N PRO A 107 -1.46 14.95 -23.68
CA PRO A 107 -2.12 13.86 -24.36
C PRO A 107 -1.16 12.68 -24.49
N VAL A 108 -1.68 11.46 -24.32
CA VAL A 108 -0.93 10.21 -24.43
C VAL A 108 -1.75 9.24 -25.27
N GLU A 109 -1.11 8.44 -26.10
CA GLU A 109 -1.79 7.48 -26.97
C GLU A 109 -2.21 6.25 -26.17
N ALA A 110 -3.49 5.88 -26.22
CA ALA A 110 -3.99 4.68 -25.55
C ALA A 110 -3.47 3.44 -26.29
N VAL A 111 -2.88 2.51 -25.56
CA VAL A 111 -2.46 1.22 -26.10
C VAL A 111 -3.60 0.25 -25.81
N ALA A 112 -4.44 0.02 -26.80
CA ALA A 112 -5.48 -1.00 -26.70
C ALA A 112 -4.80 -2.36 -26.53
N VAL A 113 -5.09 -3.03 -25.43
CA VAL A 113 -4.87 -4.47 -25.34
C VAL A 113 -5.87 -5.06 -26.33
N GLU A 114 -5.39 -5.67 -27.41
CA GLU A 114 -6.26 -6.38 -28.34
C GLU A 114 -7.01 -7.44 -27.53
N GLU A 115 -8.28 -7.16 -27.32
CA GLU A 115 -9.27 -8.04 -26.72
C GLU A 115 -9.31 -9.29 -27.61
N ALA A 116 -8.64 -10.34 -27.16
CA ALA A 116 -8.75 -11.65 -27.79
C ALA A 116 -10.23 -11.98 -27.90
N GLU A 117 -10.70 -12.12 -29.13
CA GLU A 117 -12.07 -12.50 -29.47
C GLU A 117 -12.48 -13.73 -28.65
N VAL A 118 -13.30 -13.51 -27.62
CA VAL A 118 -14.04 -14.59 -26.99
C VAL A 118 -15.29 -14.78 -27.82
N GLU A 119 -15.26 -15.77 -28.72
CA GLU A 119 -16.47 -16.30 -29.35
C GLU A 119 -17.51 -16.63 -28.27
N PRO A 120 -18.74 -16.07 -28.32
CA PRO A 120 -19.77 -16.40 -27.35
C PRO A 120 -20.45 -17.69 -27.79
N SER A 121 -19.87 -18.84 -27.47
CA SER A 121 -20.61 -20.11 -27.50
C SER A 121 -21.03 -20.46 -26.08
N ILE A 122 -22.29 -20.16 -25.76
CA ILE A 122 -23.26 -20.84 -24.86
C ILE A 122 -24.27 -19.76 -24.44
N GLU A 123 -25.34 -19.62 -25.22
CA GLU A 123 -26.59 -19.07 -24.69
C GLU A 123 -27.16 -20.10 -23.71
N PRO A 124 -27.40 -19.79 -22.43
CA PRO A 124 -28.38 -20.55 -21.69
C PRO A 124 -29.75 -20.22 -22.32
N ASP A 125 -30.44 -21.25 -22.82
CA ASP A 125 -31.86 -21.19 -23.22
C ASP A 125 -32.68 -20.58 -22.07
N PHE A 126 -32.81 -19.26 -22.08
CA PHE A 126 -33.71 -18.55 -21.20
C PHE A 126 -35.06 -18.61 -21.87
N ASP A 127 -35.90 -19.58 -21.46
CA ASP A 127 -37.30 -19.64 -21.84
C ASP A 127 -38.12 -18.67 -20.95
N PRO A 128 -38.50 -17.48 -21.44
CA PRO A 128 -39.29 -16.53 -20.67
C PRO A 128 -40.71 -17.04 -20.35
N ASN A 129 -41.19 -18.10 -21.01
CA ASN A 129 -42.50 -18.70 -20.74
C ASN A 129 -42.47 -19.78 -19.66
N ALA A 130 -41.29 -20.30 -19.28
CA ALA A 130 -41.17 -21.28 -18.19
C ALA A 130 -41.52 -20.69 -16.80
N ILE A 131 -41.58 -19.36 -16.67
CA ILE A 131 -41.88 -18.66 -15.40
C ILE A 131 -43.39 -18.36 -15.24
N ALA A 132 -44.23 -18.61 -16.25
CA ALA A 132 -45.51 -17.91 -16.38
C ALA A 132 -46.82 -18.69 -16.13
N GLU A 133 -46.84 -19.98 -15.75
CA GLU A 133 -48.12 -20.72 -15.72
C GLU A 133 -48.75 -21.10 -14.37
N GLY A 134 -48.04 -21.06 -13.25
CA GLY A 134 -48.62 -21.55 -11.97
C GLY A 134 -48.96 -20.48 -10.92
N SER A 135 -48.09 -19.47 -10.78
CA SER A 135 -47.86 -18.86 -9.46
C SER A 135 -49.08 -18.15 -8.88
N TYR A 136 -49.74 -17.24 -9.61
CA TYR A 136 -50.76 -16.38 -9.03
C TYR A 136 -52.15 -17.02 -8.90
N ARG A 137 -52.56 -17.88 -9.85
CA ARG A 137 -53.89 -18.53 -9.78
C ARG A 137 -53.92 -19.66 -8.76
N GLU A 138 -52.81 -20.36 -8.55
CA GLU A 138 -52.70 -21.39 -7.52
C GLU A 138 -52.71 -20.79 -6.12
N LEU A 139 -51.96 -19.70 -5.90
CA LEU A 139 -51.99 -18.95 -4.65
C LEU A 139 -53.39 -18.43 -4.32
N ALA A 140 -54.11 -17.87 -5.32
CA ALA A 140 -55.47 -17.39 -5.11
C ALA A 140 -56.44 -18.52 -4.67
N ARG A 141 -56.37 -19.70 -5.32
CA ARG A 141 -57.20 -20.86 -4.92
C ARG A 141 -56.84 -21.38 -3.53
N ALA A 142 -55.57 -21.35 -3.16
CA ALA A 142 -55.12 -21.78 -1.84
C ALA A 142 -55.65 -20.86 -0.73
N VAL A 143 -55.65 -19.55 -0.96
CA VAL A 143 -56.20 -18.56 -0.02
C VAL A 143 -57.72 -18.73 0.11
N GLU A 144 -58.46 -18.85 -0.99
CA GLU A 144 -59.91 -19.09 -0.97
C GLU A 144 -60.28 -20.42 -0.27
N GLY A 145 -59.44 -21.45 -0.40
CA GLY A 145 -59.59 -22.70 0.34
C GLY A 145 -59.40 -22.50 1.85
N ALA A 146 -58.37 -21.78 2.25
CA ALA A 146 -58.07 -21.50 3.65
C ALA A 146 -59.19 -20.68 4.33
N GLU A 147 -59.73 -19.68 3.66
CA GLU A 147 -60.81 -18.85 4.20
C GLU A 147 -62.11 -19.63 4.42
N ARG A 148 -62.47 -20.53 3.50
CA ARG A 148 -63.65 -21.39 3.66
C ARG A 148 -63.51 -22.34 4.85
N ASN A 149 -62.32 -22.91 5.03
CA ASN A 149 -62.04 -23.79 6.15
C ASN A 149 -62.05 -23.04 7.49
N ALA A 150 -61.57 -21.79 7.52
CA ALA A 150 -61.63 -20.94 8.70
C ALA A 150 -63.08 -20.60 9.10
N LYS A 151 -63.93 -20.24 8.13
CA LYS A 151 -65.36 -19.95 8.38
C LYS A 151 -66.15 -21.18 8.81
N ALA A 152 -65.86 -22.36 8.24
CA ALA A 152 -66.49 -23.61 8.66
C ALA A 152 -66.14 -24.00 10.11
N LYS A 153 -64.94 -23.63 10.56
CA LYS A 153 -64.47 -23.91 11.93
C LYS A 153 -65.05 -22.95 12.97
N SER A 154 -65.46 -21.73 12.58
CA SER A 154 -66.08 -20.76 13.49
C SER A 154 -67.57 -21.00 13.75
N THR A 155 -68.26 -21.75 12.90
CA THR A 155 -69.68 -22.11 13.08
C THR A 155 -69.90 -23.38 13.90
N GLN A 156 -68.84 -24.10 14.25
CA GLN A 156 -68.90 -25.35 15.03
C GLN A 156 -68.62 -25.13 16.54
N ASN A 157 -68.53 -23.88 16.99
CA ASN A 157 -68.29 -23.50 18.38
C ASN A 157 -69.45 -22.67 18.93
#